data_AF-A0A951MRD8-F1
#
_entry.id   AF-A0A951MRD8-F1
#
_cell.length_a   1.000
_cell.length_b   1.000
_cell.length_c   1.000
_cell.angle_alpha   90.00
_cell.angle_beta   90.00
_cell.angle_gamma   90.00
#
_symmetry.space_group_name_H-M   'P 1'
#
loop_
_entity.id
_entity.type
_entity.pdbx_description
1 polymer ?
#
loop_
_entity_poly.entity_id
_entity_poly.type
_entity_poly.pdbx_seq_one_letter_code
_entity_poly.pdbx_strand_id
1 'polypeptide(L)'
;MLVAVCDICDEIVAVPHQSTTRLRDARVRRKDLSIEARIPTHLEDVIHLIADEFSAPVQEFRPGLLRFYLREVAESAEFATRVKALAQSELAQAPARARVSLRTPAALLSSAREQAHRAGIATAAELMRGILLAAKEDVLDGGEPERTLRLGGAAQAEGAERPRPAVRLRRTRKASGD
;
A
#
# COMPACT_ATOMS: atom_id res chain seq x y z
N MET A 1 7.10 -35.14 0.35
CA MET A 1 7.46 -33.89 -0.34
C MET A 1 6.22 -33.01 -0.29
N LEU A 2 6.17 -32.06 0.65
CA LEU A 2 5.02 -31.16 0.81
C LEU A 2 5.45 -29.79 0.34
N VAL A 3 4.88 -29.36 -0.80
CA VAL A 3 4.98 -28.01 -1.31
C VAL A 3 3.80 -27.26 -0.71
N ALA A 4 4.05 -26.24 0.11
CA ALA A 4 3.01 -25.30 0.50
C ALA A 4 2.95 -24.22 -0.59
N VAL A 5 1.86 -24.25 -1.38
CA VAL A 5 1.51 -23.21 -2.33
C VAL A 5 0.46 -22.33 -1.64
N CYS A 6 0.64 -21.01 -1.67
CA CYS A 6 -0.42 -20.09 -1.28
C CYS A 6 -1.39 -19.96 -2.45
N ASP A 7 -2.60 -20.51 -2.32
CA ASP A 7 -3.63 -20.47 -3.36
C ASP A 7 -4.22 -19.06 -3.61
N ILE A 8 -3.72 -18.05 -2.88
CA ILE A 8 -4.09 -16.62 -3.04
C ILE A 8 -2.97 -15.85 -3.77
N CYS A 9 -1.74 -16.37 -3.83
CA CYS A 9 -0.57 -15.54 -4.13
C CYS A 9 0.19 -15.90 -5.42
N ASP A 10 0.05 -17.12 -5.95
CA ASP A 10 0.92 -17.70 -7.00
C ASP A 10 2.43 -17.35 -6.85
N GLU A 11 2.91 -17.21 -5.62
CA GLU A 11 4.30 -16.87 -5.30
C GLU A 11 5.00 -18.07 -4.64
N ILE A 12 6.09 -18.51 -5.27
CA ILE A 12 6.87 -19.70 -4.90
C ILE A 12 7.69 -19.40 -3.63
N VAL A 13 7.38 -20.09 -2.53
CA VAL A 13 7.98 -19.86 -1.18
C VAL A 13 9.33 -20.59 -0.97
N ALA A 14 9.87 -21.30 -1.97
CA ALA A 14 11.19 -21.91 -1.86
C ALA A 14 11.95 -21.96 -3.20
N VAL A 15 13.13 -21.33 -3.25
CA VAL A 15 14.08 -21.46 -4.36
C VAL A 15 15.23 -22.37 -3.91
N PRO A 16 15.42 -23.56 -4.50
CA PRO A 16 16.62 -24.36 -4.24
C PRO A 16 17.86 -23.68 -4.83
N HIS A 17 18.99 -23.88 -4.14
CA HIS A 17 20.23 -23.10 -4.21
C HIS A 17 21.02 -23.12 -5.54
N GLN A 18 20.51 -23.66 -6.66
CA GLN A 18 21.34 -23.88 -7.86
C GLN A 18 20.70 -23.49 -9.20
N SER A 19 20.36 -22.22 -9.40
CA SER A 19 20.19 -21.71 -10.78
C SER A 19 20.42 -20.19 -10.85
N THR A 20 21.66 -19.80 -11.09
CA THR A 20 22.21 -18.44 -10.98
C THR A 20 22.02 -17.52 -12.20
N THR A 21 21.08 -17.81 -13.12
CA THR A 21 20.89 -16.99 -14.35
C THR A 21 19.57 -16.22 -14.44
N ARG A 22 18.59 -16.44 -13.55
CA ARG A 22 17.28 -15.71 -13.53
C ARG A 22 17.21 -14.51 -12.56
N LEU A 23 18.32 -14.12 -11.96
CA LEU A 23 18.36 -13.13 -10.87
C LEU A 23 18.29 -11.65 -11.31
N ARG A 24 18.27 -11.35 -12.61
CA ARG A 24 18.15 -9.96 -13.10
C ARG A 24 16.72 -9.42 -12.93
N ASP A 25 15.70 -10.23 -13.20
CA ASP A 25 14.30 -9.83 -13.06
C ASP A 25 13.86 -9.74 -11.59
N ALA A 26 14.38 -10.62 -10.73
CA ALA A 26 14.15 -10.56 -9.29
C ALA A 26 14.70 -9.28 -8.64
N ARG A 27 15.69 -8.63 -9.25
CA ARG A 27 16.30 -7.39 -8.73
C ARG A 27 15.51 -6.13 -9.10
N VAL A 28 14.77 -6.17 -10.21
CA VAL A 28 13.78 -5.14 -10.58
C VAL A 28 12.53 -5.27 -9.70
N ARG A 29 12.10 -6.51 -9.39
CA ARG A 29 10.99 -6.79 -8.45
C ARG A 29 11.24 -6.32 -7.01
N ARG A 30 12.50 -6.10 -6.61
CA ARG A 30 12.90 -5.63 -5.27
C ARG A 30 13.02 -4.11 -5.12
N LYS A 31 12.74 -3.32 -6.17
CA LYS A 31 12.75 -1.86 -6.02
C LYS A 31 11.39 -1.41 -5.49
N ASP A 32 11.39 -0.94 -4.26
CA ASP A 32 10.28 -0.16 -3.72
C ASP A 32 10.26 1.20 -4.45
N LEU A 33 9.07 1.59 -4.91
CA LEU A 33 8.80 2.94 -5.42
C LEU A 33 7.91 3.67 -4.42
N SER A 34 8.00 5.00 -4.44
CA SER A 34 7.12 5.86 -3.67
C SER A 34 6.11 6.55 -4.58
N ILE A 35 4.86 6.52 -4.18
CA ILE A 35 3.80 7.39 -4.71
C ILE A 35 3.51 8.46 -3.65
N GLU A 36 3.38 9.71 -4.09
CA GLU A 36 3.09 10.84 -3.22
C GLU A 36 2.03 11.72 -3.85
N ALA A 37 1.17 12.28 -3.01
CA ALA A 37 0.11 13.17 -3.44
C ALA A 37 -0.23 14.19 -2.37
N ARG A 38 -0.81 15.31 -2.80
CA ARG A 38 -1.57 16.19 -1.92
C ARG A 38 -3.05 15.82 -1.97
N ILE A 39 -3.67 15.76 -0.80
CA ILE A 39 -5.08 15.44 -0.59
C ILE A 39 -5.75 16.51 0.28
N PRO A 40 -7.06 16.70 0.18
CA PRO A 40 -7.84 17.44 1.14
C PRO A 40 -7.55 17.01 2.58
N THR A 41 -7.55 17.97 3.50
CA THR A 41 -7.25 17.69 4.92
C THR A 41 -8.24 16.70 5.53
N HIS A 42 -9.53 16.80 5.21
CA HIS A 42 -10.53 15.87 5.74
C HIS A 42 -10.33 14.42 5.29
N LEU A 43 -9.65 14.18 4.16
CA LEU A 43 -9.28 12.82 3.75
C LEU A 43 -8.08 12.28 4.54
N GLU A 44 -7.26 13.15 5.14
CA GLU A 44 -6.29 12.72 6.14
C GLU A 44 -6.99 12.27 7.43
N ASP A 45 -8.04 12.99 7.84
CA ASP A 45 -8.85 12.64 9.01
C ASP A 45 -9.57 11.30 8.82
N VAL A 46 -10.02 10.99 7.59
CA VAL A 46 -10.57 9.67 7.24
C VAL A 46 -9.59 8.54 7.57
N ILE A 47 -8.28 8.72 7.32
CA ILE A 47 -7.29 7.69 7.64
C ILE A 47 -7.23 7.45 9.15
N HIS A 48 -7.36 8.50 9.96
CA HIS A 48 -7.37 8.40 11.41
C HIS A 48 -8.63 7.67 11.90
N LEU A 49 -9.80 8.05 11.39
CA LEU A 49 -11.07 7.43 11.75
C LEU A 49 -11.11 5.92 11.40
N ILE A 50 -10.59 5.56 10.22
CA ILE A 50 -10.48 4.15 9.84
C ILE A 50 -9.50 3.42 10.78
N ALA A 51 -8.35 4.01 11.09
CA ALA A 51 -7.40 3.38 12.01
C ALA A 51 -8.00 3.15 13.40
N ASP A 52 -8.80 4.10 13.90
CA ASP A 52 -9.53 3.99 15.16
C ASP A 52 -10.56 2.85 15.14
N GLU A 53 -11.29 2.66 14.02
CA GLU A 53 -12.23 1.54 13.83
C GLU A 53 -11.53 0.18 13.97
N PHE A 54 -10.29 0.07 13.49
CA PHE A 54 -9.46 -1.13 13.64
C PHE A 54 -8.64 -1.16 14.95
N SER A 55 -8.83 -0.19 15.84
CA SER A 55 -8.07 -0.04 17.10
C SER A 55 -6.54 -0.08 16.87
N ALA A 56 -6.08 0.49 15.76
CA ALA A 56 -4.70 0.43 15.33
C ALA A 56 -4.04 1.83 15.35
N PRO A 57 -2.76 1.95 15.72
CA PRO A 57 -2.06 3.22 15.62
C PRO A 57 -1.94 3.64 14.14
N VAL A 58 -2.42 4.84 13.82
CA VAL A 58 -2.53 5.36 12.45
C VAL A 58 -1.24 5.23 11.62
N GLN A 59 -0.07 5.41 12.26
CA GLN A 59 1.22 5.35 11.57
C GLN A 59 1.62 3.95 11.10
N GLU A 60 1.13 2.91 11.78
CA GLU A 60 1.37 1.51 11.42
C GLU A 60 0.28 1.02 10.47
N PHE A 61 -0.95 1.51 10.64
CA PHE A 61 -2.11 1.13 9.83
C PHE A 61 -2.08 1.75 8.42
N ARG A 62 -1.68 3.02 8.31
CA ARG A 62 -1.75 3.80 7.07
C ARG A 62 -1.05 3.15 5.86
N PRO A 63 0.18 2.62 5.97
CA PRO A 63 0.82 1.94 4.85
C PRO A 63 0.03 0.72 4.36
N GLY A 64 -0.54 -0.06 5.28
CA GLY A 64 -1.34 -1.24 4.98
C GLY A 64 -2.66 -0.89 4.31
N LEU A 65 -3.36 0.12 4.83
CA LEU A 65 -4.57 0.67 4.22
C LEU A 65 -4.33 1.06 2.76
N LEU A 66 -3.34 1.92 2.52
CA LEU A 66 -3.08 2.45 1.20
C LEU A 66 -2.59 1.36 0.24
N ARG A 67 -1.78 0.40 0.72
CA ARG A 67 -1.29 -0.71 -0.10
C ARG A 67 -2.40 -1.69 -0.46
N PHE A 68 -3.30 -1.98 0.49
CA PHE A 68 -4.46 -2.83 0.28
C PHE A 68 -5.34 -2.26 -0.83
N TYR A 69 -5.77 -1.00 -0.72
CA TYR A 69 -6.62 -0.39 -1.76
C TYR A 69 -5.90 -0.17 -3.08
N LEU A 70 -4.58 0.02 -3.08
CA LEU A 70 -3.79 0.06 -4.31
C LEU A 70 -3.80 -1.31 -5.02
N ARG A 71 -3.82 -2.41 -4.27
CA ARG A 71 -3.98 -3.77 -4.80
C ARG A 71 -5.36 -3.99 -5.38
N GLU A 72 -6.41 -3.55 -4.68
CA GLU A 72 -7.79 -3.63 -5.21
C GLU A 72 -7.91 -2.88 -6.56
N VAL A 73 -7.25 -1.73 -6.72
CA VAL A 73 -7.18 -1.03 -8.01
C VAL A 73 -6.41 -1.82 -9.07
N ALA A 74 -5.31 -2.48 -8.70
CA ALA A 74 -4.51 -3.27 -9.63
C ALA A 74 -5.24 -4.52 -10.15
N GLU A 75 -6.10 -5.11 -9.31
CA GLU A 75 -6.74 -6.40 -9.57
C GLU A 75 -8.14 -6.27 -10.16
N SER A 76 -8.83 -5.14 -9.96
CA SER A 76 -10.21 -4.96 -10.41
C SER A 76 -10.41 -3.68 -11.24
N ALA A 77 -10.82 -3.88 -12.50
CA ALA A 77 -11.20 -2.78 -13.39
C ALA A 77 -12.47 -2.04 -12.92
N GLU A 78 -13.41 -2.78 -12.34
CA GLU A 78 -14.61 -2.24 -11.74
C GLU A 78 -14.24 -1.34 -10.55
N PHE A 79 -13.37 -1.82 -9.66
CA PHE A 79 -12.91 -1.03 -8.52
C PHE A 79 -12.16 0.23 -8.97
N ALA A 80 -11.29 0.12 -9.98
CA ALA A 80 -10.62 1.29 -10.54
C ALA A 80 -11.62 2.33 -11.11
N THR A 81 -12.71 1.87 -11.71
CA THR A 81 -13.79 2.75 -12.21
C THR A 81 -14.55 3.41 -11.06
N ARG A 82 -14.84 2.68 -9.98
CA ARG A 82 -15.42 3.24 -8.75
C ARG A 82 -14.50 4.30 -8.14
N VAL A 83 -13.21 4.01 -8.03
CA VAL A 83 -12.20 4.97 -7.52
C VAL A 83 -12.19 6.24 -8.36
N LYS A 84 -12.31 6.14 -9.69
CA LYS A 84 -12.43 7.30 -10.58
C LYS A 84 -13.67 8.14 -10.25
N ALA A 85 -14.83 7.50 -10.13
CA ALA A 85 -16.08 8.19 -9.81
C ALA A 85 -16.01 8.91 -8.46
N LEU A 86 -15.45 8.25 -7.43
CA LEU A 86 -15.26 8.84 -6.11
C LEU A 86 -14.28 10.01 -6.12
N ALA A 87 -13.20 9.92 -6.90
CA ALA A 87 -12.24 11.01 -7.06
C ALA A 87 -12.84 12.26 -7.74
N GLN A 88 -14.00 12.13 -8.39
CA GLN A 88 -14.75 13.22 -9.00
C GLN A 88 -15.88 13.77 -8.10
N SER A 89 -16.20 13.10 -6.99
CA SER A 89 -17.21 13.54 -6.04
C SER A 89 -16.86 14.90 -5.42
N GLU A 90 -17.87 15.61 -4.90
CA GLU A 90 -17.68 16.90 -4.22
C GLU A 90 -16.70 16.80 -3.04
N LEU A 91 -16.78 15.70 -2.28
CA LEU A 91 -15.88 15.42 -1.16
C LEU A 91 -14.41 15.30 -1.59
N ALA A 92 -14.14 14.97 -2.86
CA ALA A 92 -12.77 14.87 -3.38
C ALA A 92 -12.19 16.22 -3.85
N GLN A 93 -12.99 17.25 -4.08
CA GLN A 93 -12.54 18.50 -4.74
C GLN A 93 -12.08 19.61 -3.79
N ALA A 94 -12.11 19.39 -2.46
CA ALA A 94 -11.69 20.40 -1.51
C ALA A 94 -10.17 20.73 -1.62
N PRO A 95 -9.69 21.85 -1.04
CA PRO A 95 -8.30 22.27 -1.15
C PRO A 95 -7.30 21.23 -0.61
N ALA A 96 -6.37 20.80 -1.48
CA ALA A 96 -5.40 19.77 -1.16
C ALA A 96 -4.18 20.31 -0.37
N ARG A 97 -4.24 20.22 0.95
CA ARG A 97 -3.21 20.73 1.88
C ARG A 97 -2.43 19.64 2.62
N ALA A 98 -3.01 18.46 2.81
CA ALA A 98 -2.35 17.34 3.46
C ALA A 98 -1.50 16.55 2.45
N ARG A 99 -0.42 15.91 2.91
CA ARG A 99 0.44 15.05 2.08
C ARG A 99 0.28 13.61 2.50
N VAL A 100 0.10 12.75 1.51
CA VAL A 100 0.11 11.30 1.67
C VAL A 100 1.24 10.72 0.83
N SER A 101 1.96 9.75 1.41
CA SER A 101 2.98 8.99 0.70
C SER A 101 2.87 7.51 1.05
N LEU A 102 3.14 6.68 0.05
CA LEU A 102 3.21 5.23 0.21
C LEU A 102 4.46 4.73 -0.50
N ARG A 103 5.27 3.95 0.23
CA ARG A 103 6.33 3.14 -0.35
C ARG A 103 5.80 1.72 -0.59
N THR A 104 5.94 1.21 -1.81
CA THR A 104 5.36 -0.08 -2.22
C THR A 104 6.18 -0.72 -3.34
N PRO A 105 6.11 -2.05 -3.56
CA PRO A 105 6.83 -2.70 -4.64
C PRO A 105 6.51 -2.09 -6.01
N ALA A 106 7.54 -1.91 -6.85
CA ALA A 106 7.38 -1.32 -8.19
C ALA A 106 6.32 -2.04 -9.04
N ALA A 107 6.23 -3.36 -8.93
CA ALA A 107 5.28 -4.16 -9.69
C ALA A 107 3.83 -3.76 -9.36
N LEU A 108 3.46 -3.74 -8.07
CA LEU A 108 2.14 -3.34 -7.62
C LEU A 108 1.81 -1.91 -8.06
N LEU A 109 2.72 -0.96 -7.88
CA LEU A 109 2.48 0.42 -8.28
C LEU A 109 2.28 0.55 -9.80
N SER A 110 3.00 -0.24 -10.60
CA SER A 110 2.90 -0.21 -12.05
C SER A 110 1.56 -0.79 -12.52
N SER A 111 1.16 -1.95 -11.99
CA SER A 111 -0.14 -2.57 -12.29
C SER A 111 -1.31 -1.67 -11.88
N ALA A 112 -1.26 -1.10 -10.68
CA ALA A 112 -2.29 -0.17 -10.23
C ALA A 112 -2.38 1.08 -11.10
N ARG A 113 -1.24 1.64 -11.53
CA ARG A 113 -1.22 2.82 -12.43
C ARG A 113 -1.76 2.50 -13.81
N GLU A 114 -1.42 1.34 -14.36
CA GLU A 114 -1.94 0.90 -15.64
C GLU A 114 -3.46 0.76 -15.60
N GLN A 115 -3.99 0.09 -14.57
CA GLN A 115 -5.42 -0.10 -14.41
C GLN A 115 -6.16 1.22 -14.11
N ALA A 116 -5.57 2.09 -13.27
CA ALA A 116 -6.08 3.42 -13.00
C ALA A 116 -6.13 4.28 -14.28
N HIS A 117 -5.09 4.23 -15.11
CA HIS A 117 -5.06 4.95 -16.39
C HIS A 117 -6.15 4.45 -17.35
N ARG A 118 -6.37 3.13 -17.42
CA ARG A 118 -7.47 2.54 -18.21
C ARG A 118 -8.85 3.02 -17.71
N ALA A 119 -9.00 3.24 -16.41
CA ALA A 119 -10.20 3.82 -15.80
C ALA A 119 -10.27 5.36 -15.92
N GLY A 120 -9.31 6.01 -16.60
CA GLY A 120 -9.29 7.45 -16.81
C GLY A 120 -8.78 8.27 -15.61
N ILE A 121 -8.11 7.65 -14.64
CA ILE A 121 -7.44 8.34 -13.54
C ILE A 121 -6.05 8.79 -14.03
N ALA A 122 -5.84 10.10 -14.08
CA ALA A 122 -4.65 10.69 -14.71
C ALA A 122 -3.51 10.97 -13.73
N THR A 123 -3.83 11.18 -12.44
CA THR A 123 -2.86 11.67 -11.45
C THR A 123 -2.82 10.85 -10.18
N ALA A 124 -1.67 10.87 -9.50
CA ALA A 124 -1.52 10.27 -8.17
C ALA A 124 -2.48 10.89 -7.16
N ALA A 125 -2.74 12.20 -7.24
CA ALA A 125 -3.66 12.86 -6.33
C ALA A 125 -5.10 12.40 -6.52
N GLU A 126 -5.54 12.25 -7.76
CA GLU A 126 -6.85 11.69 -8.09
C GLU A 126 -7.00 10.25 -7.58
N LEU A 127 -6.00 9.41 -7.85
CA LEU A 127 -5.97 8.02 -7.35
C LEU A 127 -6.06 7.96 -5.82
N MET A 128 -5.24 8.75 -5.12
CA MET A 128 -5.22 8.72 -3.65
C MET A 128 -6.52 9.24 -3.03
N ARG A 129 -7.14 10.28 -3.60
CA ARG A 129 -8.43 10.76 -3.09
C ARG A 129 -9.55 9.75 -3.31
N GLY A 130 -9.62 9.14 -4.49
CA GLY A 130 -10.59 8.09 -4.79
C GLY A 130 -10.41 6.86 -3.90
N ILE A 131 -9.18 6.42 -3.67
CA ILE A 131 -8.86 5.33 -2.75
C ILE A 131 -9.34 5.64 -1.33
N LEU A 132 -9.04 6.84 -0.81
CA LEU A 132 -9.43 7.21 0.56
C LEU A 132 -10.94 7.33 0.73
N LEU A 133 -11.65 7.80 -0.30
CA LEU A 133 -13.11 7.81 -0.30
C LEU A 133 -13.71 6.42 -0.41
N ALA A 134 -13.12 5.52 -1.21
CA ALA A 134 -13.56 4.12 -1.26
C ALA A 134 -13.37 3.47 0.12
N ALA A 135 -12.24 3.73 0.76
CA ALA A 135 -11.96 3.24 2.11
C ALA A 135 -12.94 3.79 3.16
N LYS A 136 -13.30 5.08 3.06
CA LYS A 136 -14.34 5.67 3.91
C LYS A 136 -15.67 4.93 3.73
N GLU A 137 -16.13 4.76 2.50
CA GLU A 137 -17.42 4.12 2.22
C GLU A 137 -17.45 2.67 2.70
N ASP A 138 -16.38 1.93 2.45
CA ASP A 138 -16.32 0.51 2.78
C ASP A 138 -16.31 0.28 4.30
N VAL A 139 -15.56 1.11 5.05
CA VAL A 139 -15.34 0.93 6.48
C VAL A 139 -16.31 1.73 7.34
N LEU A 140 -16.46 3.04 7.08
CA LEU A 140 -17.19 3.96 7.95
C LEU A 140 -18.67 4.09 7.58
N ASP A 141 -19.01 3.89 6.30
CA ASP A 141 -20.41 3.94 5.83
C ASP A 141 -21.04 2.53 5.68
N GLY A 142 -20.26 1.47 5.92
CA GLY A 142 -20.74 0.08 5.86
C GLY A 142 -21.01 -0.44 4.45
N GLY A 143 -20.41 0.16 3.42
CA GLY A 143 -20.69 -0.14 2.02
C GLY A 143 -20.24 -1.53 1.54
N GLU A 144 -19.13 -2.06 2.06
CA GLU A 144 -18.53 -3.32 1.58
C GLU A 144 -17.95 -4.15 2.74
N PRO A 145 -18.76 -4.96 3.45
CA PRO A 145 -18.33 -5.67 4.65
C PRO A 145 -17.21 -6.70 4.37
N GLU A 146 -17.23 -7.36 3.20
CA GLU A 146 -16.18 -8.31 2.83
C GLU A 146 -14.83 -7.63 2.64
N ARG A 147 -14.80 -6.44 2.04
CA ARG A 147 -13.56 -5.69 1.83
C ARG A 147 -13.01 -5.17 3.16
N THR A 148 -13.88 -4.72 4.06
CA THR A 148 -13.52 -4.30 5.42
C THR A 148 -12.90 -5.44 6.22
N LEU A 149 -13.46 -6.65 6.14
CA LEU A 149 -12.86 -7.85 6.75
C LEU A 149 -11.47 -8.17 6.18
N ARG A 150 -11.32 -8.15 4.84
CA ARG A 150 -10.02 -8.38 4.18
C ARG A 150 -8.97 -7.33 4.55
N LEU A 151 -9.38 -6.06 4.67
CA LEU A 151 -8.52 -4.97 5.13
C LEU A 151 -8.02 -5.22 6.55
N GLY A 152 -8.90 -5.62 7.47
CA GLY A 152 -8.52 -5.95 8.84
C GLY A 152 -7.44 -7.04 8.90
N GLY A 153 -7.62 -8.13 8.16
CA GLY A 153 -6.63 -9.20 8.07
C GLY A 153 -5.30 -8.75 7.44
N ALA A 154 -5.35 -7.93 6.39
CA ALA A 154 -4.16 -7.40 5.72
C ALA A 154 -3.38 -6.42 6.62
N ALA A 155 -4.07 -5.55 7.33
CA ALA A 155 -3.46 -4.56 8.23
C ALA A 155 -2.77 -5.23 9.43
N GLN A 156 -3.35 -6.29 9.99
CA GLN A 156 -2.74 -7.08 11.05
C GLN A 156 -1.45 -7.78 10.59
N ALA A 157 -1.44 -8.32 9.36
CA ALA A 157 -0.25 -8.94 8.78
C ALA A 157 0.89 -7.94 8.53
N GLU A 158 0.57 -6.67 8.22
CA GLU A 158 1.56 -5.62 8.06
C GLU A 158 2.11 -5.05 9.38
N GLY A 159 1.30 -5.03 10.44
CA GLY A 159 1.74 -4.67 11.80
C GLY A 159 2.61 -5.73 12.48
N ALA A 160 2.50 -6.99 12.06
CA ALA A 160 3.14 -8.12 12.73
C ALA A 160 4.66 -8.19 12.56
N GLU A 161 5.27 -7.79 11.43
CA GLU A 161 6.74 -7.88 11.32
C GLU A 161 7.38 -7.08 10.16
N ARG A 162 8.21 -6.08 10.50
CA ARG A 162 9.48 -5.81 9.79
C ARG A 162 10.57 -5.61 10.85
N PRO A 163 11.53 -6.54 11.01
CA PRO A 163 12.70 -6.27 11.84
C PRO A 163 13.41 -5.05 11.27
N ARG A 164 13.57 -4.00 12.09
CA ARG A 164 14.39 -2.84 11.74
C ARG A 164 15.79 -3.35 11.41
N PRO A 165 16.39 -3.00 10.26
CA PRO A 165 17.78 -3.35 10.02
C PRO A 165 18.60 -2.73 11.15
N ALA A 166 19.31 -3.58 11.90
CA ALA A 166 20.18 -3.15 12.98
C ALA A 166 21.13 -2.08 12.44
N VAL A 167 20.95 -0.84 12.92
CA VAL A 167 21.90 0.25 12.68
C VAL A 167 23.24 -0.22 13.26
N ARG A 168 24.16 -0.67 12.40
CA ARG A 168 25.54 -0.92 12.80
C ARG A 168 26.14 0.43 13.16
N LEU A 169 26.10 0.76 14.45
CA LEU A 169 26.93 1.81 15.05
C LEU A 169 28.39 1.47 14.73
N ARG A 170 28.96 2.18 13.75
CA ARG A 170 30.40 2.18 13.52
C ARG A 170 31.05 2.77 14.76
N ARG A 171 31.55 1.93 15.65
CA ARG A 171 32.52 2.34 16.68
C ARG A 171 33.78 2.83 15.94
N THR A 172 33.93 4.14 15.84
CA THR A 172 35.22 4.76 15.55
C THR A 172 36.12 4.52 16.76
N ARG A 173 37.12 3.63 16.63
CA ARG A 173 38.23 3.58 17.60
C ARG A 173 39.04 4.87 17.42
N LYS A 174 38.98 5.73 18.42
CA LYS A 174 39.90 6.86 18.61
C LYS A 174 41.16 6.34 19.27
N ALA A 175 42.31 6.76 18.76
CA ALA A 175 43.66 6.40 19.19
C ALA A 175 43.99 6.88 20.62
N SER A 176 44.85 6.12 21.31
CA SER A 176 45.72 6.43 22.45
C SER A 176 46.44 5.10 22.76
N GLY A 177 47.74 4.93 22.96
CA GLY A 177 48.92 5.76 23.15
C GLY A 177 50.05 4.79 23.57
N ASP A 178 51.29 5.28 23.50
CA ASP A 178 52.60 4.63 23.79
C ASP A 178 53.26 3.80 22.69
#